data_AF-A0A1R1XL53-F1
#
_entry.id   AF-A0A1R1XL53-F1
#
_cell.length_a   1.000
_cell.length_b   1.000
_cell.length_c   1.000
_cell.angle_alpha   90.00
_cell.angle_beta   90.00
_cell.angle_gamma   90.00
#
_symmetry.space_group_name_H-M   'P 1'
#
loop_
_entity.id
_entity.type
_entity.pdbx_description
1 polymer ?
#
loop_
_entity_poly.entity_id
_entity_poly.type
_entity_poly.pdbx_seq_one_letter_code
_entity_poly.pdbx_strand_id
1 'polypeptide(L)'
;MTTHNTQIDFSEYFTKRAKRGGLPNPDLFPFITVSTNVVEPGKNTINTVKDKENGLDITLNRSNQNGSKVEPLKTLLQYAGGKGMSSLVDFTKALVKSSHNPKYKDWDVVPSVGNTDALNKALELFLDEGDSILVCEWTYPAAIQTFHSSG
;
A
#
# COMPACT_ATOMS: atom_id res chain seq x y z
N MET A 1 13.65 -18.99 -42.56
CA MET A 1 14.71 -19.47 -41.65
C MET A 1 15.06 -18.30 -40.76
N THR A 2 14.33 -18.15 -39.65
CA THR A 2 14.32 -16.94 -38.82
C THR A 2 15.05 -17.27 -37.52
N THR A 3 16.24 -16.71 -37.34
CA THR A 3 17.07 -16.93 -36.14
C THR A 3 16.44 -16.21 -34.96
N HIS A 4 15.94 -16.97 -33.98
CA HIS A 4 15.54 -16.47 -32.67
C HIS A 4 16.78 -15.95 -31.94
N ASN A 5 17.02 -14.64 -31.99
CA ASN A 5 18.04 -13.99 -31.17
C ASN A 5 17.48 -13.89 -29.75
N THR A 6 17.66 -14.93 -28.95
CA THR A 6 17.26 -14.94 -27.54
C THR A 6 18.23 -14.05 -26.77
N GLN A 7 17.71 -13.10 -26.01
CA GLN A 7 18.50 -12.24 -25.14
C GLN A 7 19.27 -13.11 -24.13
N ILE A 8 20.60 -13.02 -24.14
CA ILE A 8 21.44 -13.79 -23.22
C ILE A 8 21.32 -13.16 -21.83
N ASP A 9 20.82 -13.94 -20.87
CA ASP A 9 20.74 -13.54 -19.48
C ASP A 9 22.08 -13.78 -18.76
N PHE A 10 22.75 -12.69 -18.41
CA PHE A 10 24.02 -12.73 -17.66
C PHE A 10 23.80 -12.66 -16.13
N SER A 11 22.55 -12.69 -15.65
CA SER A 11 22.21 -12.51 -14.24
C SER A 11 22.87 -13.54 -13.32
N GLU A 12 23.15 -14.75 -13.79
CA GLU A 12 23.84 -15.79 -13.02
C GLU A 12 25.31 -15.46 -12.71
N TYR A 13 25.97 -14.67 -13.58
CA TYR A 13 27.38 -14.30 -13.44
C TYR A 13 27.61 -13.10 -12.50
N PHE A 14 26.56 -12.38 -12.14
CA PHE A 14 26.68 -11.29 -11.18
C PHE A 14 27.02 -11.83 -9.79
N THR A 15 28.10 -11.29 -9.21
CA THR A 15 28.47 -11.57 -7.81
C THR A 15 27.34 -11.18 -6.87
N LYS A 16 27.25 -11.82 -5.69
CA LYS A 16 26.29 -11.43 -4.64
C LYS A 16 26.37 -9.93 -4.28
N ARG A 17 27.54 -9.30 -4.52
CA ARG A 17 27.76 -7.86 -4.33
C ARG A 17 27.19 -7.02 -5.47
N ALA A 18 27.30 -7.47 -6.72
CA ALA A 18 26.67 -6.83 -7.88
C ALA A 18 25.13 -6.95 -7.86
N LYS A 19 24.59 -7.99 -7.22
CA LYS A 19 23.15 -8.20 -7.01
C LYS A 19 22.56 -7.41 -5.84
N ARG A 20 23.39 -6.71 -5.05
CA ARG A 20 22.90 -5.86 -3.96
C ARG A 20 22.48 -4.52 -4.53
N GLY A 21 21.17 -4.31 -4.64
CA GLY A 21 20.63 -2.95 -4.69
C GLY A 21 21.10 -2.14 -3.47
N GLY A 22 20.99 -0.82 -3.54
CA GLY A 22 21.35 0.10 -2.45
C GLY A 22 20.43 0.00 -1.22
N LEU A 23 20.25 -1.20 -0.67
CA LEU A 23 19.41 -1.49 0.48
C LEU A 23 20.25 -1.36 1.77
N PRO A 24 19.95 -0.39 2.66
CA PRO A 24 20.63 -0.25 3.94
C PRO A 24 20.45 -1.49 4.81
N ASN A 25 21.44 -1.79 5.66
CA ASN A 25 21.33 -2.90 6.62
C ASN A 25 20.22 -2.57 7.66
N PRO A 26 19.20 -3.43 7.84
CA PRO A 26 18.14 -3.21 8.83
C PRO A 26 18.60 -3.05 10.29
N ASP A 27 19.80 -3.52 10.63
CA ASP A 27 20.38 -3.31 11.96
C ASP A 27 20.63 -1.82 12.26
N LEU A 28 20.80 -0.99 11.23
CA LEU A 28 21.00 0.46 11.33
C LEU A 28 19.69 1.24 11.51
N PHE A 29 18.52 0.60 11.37
CA PHE A 29 17.25 1.28 11.57
C PHE A 29 17.07 1.64 13.05
N PRO A 30 16.63 2.86 13.41
CA PRO A 30 16.58 3.32 14.80
C PRO A 30 15.33 2.86 15.59
N PHE A 31 14.59 1.86 15.12
CA PHE A 31 13.36 1.39 15.78
C PHE A 31 13.46 -0.09 16.17
N ILE A 32 13.37 -0.42 17.47
CA ILE A 32 13.41 -1.82 17.95
C ILE A 32 12.00 -2.39 18.02
N THR A 33 11.09 -1.62 18.61
CA THR A 33 9.69 -2.00 18.84
C THR A 33 8.81 -0.77 18.70
N VAL A 34 7.62 -0.95 18.14
CA VAL A 34 6.55 0.05 18.09
C VAL A 34 5.32 -0.57 18.74
N SER A 35 4.83 0.05 19.80
CA SER A 35 3.64 -0.39 20.52
C SER A 35 2.60 0.72 20.52
N THR A 36 1.33 0.35 20.35
CA THR A 36 0.20 1.27 20.38
C THR A 36 -0.99 0.60 21.07
N ASN A 37 -1.78 1.41 21.76
CA ASN A 37 -3.03 0.98 22.36
C ASN A 37 -4.17 1.50 21.49
N VAL A 38 -4.98 0.60 20.94
CA VAL A 38 -6.08 0.94 20.02
C VAL A 38 -7.42 0.56 20.63
N VAL A 39 -8.47 1.31 20.32
CA VAL A 39 -9.82 0.99 20.79
C VAL A 39 -10.26 -0.38 20.27
N GLU A 40 -10.85 -1.20 21.14
CA GLU A 40 -11.40 -2.49 20.73
C GLU A 40 -12.53 -2.32 19.69
N PRO A 41 -12.59 -3.16 18.65
CA PRO A 41 -13.66 -3.10 17.66
C PRO A 41 -15.05 -3.16 18.30
N GLY A 42 -15.91 -2.18 17.99
CA GLY A 42 -17.28 -2.11 18.50
C GLY A 42 -17.46 -1.34 19.81
N LYS A 43 -16.39 -0.82 20.43
CA LYS A 43 -16.43 -0.04 21.68
C LYS A 43 -16.08 1.44 21.48
N ASN A 44 -16.53 2.02 20.38
CA ASN A 44 -16.21 3.40 20.01
C ASN A 44 -16.76 4.40 21.04
N THR A 45 -16.00 5.48 21.25
CA THR A 45 -16.12 6.50 22.32
C THR A 45 -17.43 7.29 22.39
N ILE A 46 -18.36 7.07 21.46
CA ILE A 46 -19.69 7.68 21.47
C ILE A 46 -20.56 7.09 22.60
N ASN A 47 -20.24 5.88 23.10
CA ASN A 47 -21.05 5.15 24.09
C ASN A 47 -20.38 4.89 25.45
N THR A 48 -19.12 5.30 25.65
CA THR A 48 -18.39 5.03 26.90
C THR A 48 -18.38 6.23 27.81
N VAL A 49 -19.10 6.10 28.92
CA VAL A 49 -19.01 6.97 30.10
C VAL A 49 -17.54 7.17 30.48
N LYS A 50 -17.12 8.45 30.45
CA LYS A 50 -15.87 9.14 30.81
C LYS A 50 -14.65 8.45 31.43
N ASP A 51 -14.65 7.21 31.91
CA ASP A 51 -13.60 6.77 32.84
C ASP A 51 -12.87 5.44 32.55
N LYS A 52 -13.20 4.64 31.52
CA LYS A 52 -12.36 3.48 31.12
C LYS A 52 -12.46 3.15 29.63
N GLU A 53 -11.58 3.73 28.81
CA GLU A 53 -11.32 3.20 27.47
C GLU A 53 -10.50 1.91 27.61
N ASN A 54 -11.13 0.76 27.40
CA ASN A 54 -10.40 -0.51 27.27
C ASN A 54 -9.82 -0.59 25.86
N GLY A 55 -8.49 -0.61 25.78
CA GLY A 55 -7.77 -0.73 24.51
C GLY A 55 -7.09 -2.09 24.34
N LEU A 56 -6.86 -2.42 23.07
CA LEU A 56 -6.06 -3.55 22.63
C LEU A 56 -4.62 -3.07 22.40
N ASP A 57 -3.67 -3.70 23.10
CA ASP A 57 -2.25 -3.44 22.90
C ASP A 57 -1.73 -4.19 21.67
N ILE A 58 -1.23 -3.44 20.69
CA ILE A 58 -0.59 -3.95 19.49
C ILE A 58 0.89 -3.62 19.57
N THR A 59 1.75 -4.63 19.36
CA THR A 59 3.21 -4.46 19.41
C THR A 59 3.87 -5.08 18.18
N LEU A 60 4.63 -4.27 17.45
CA LEU A 60 5.44 -4.68 16.30
C LEU A 60 6.92 -4.65 16.67
N ASN A 61 7.64 -5.74 16.41
CA ASN A 61 9.07 -5.85 16.66
C ASN A 61 9.89 -5.78 15.36
N ARG A 62 11.17 -5.40 15.48
CA ARG A 62 12.15 -5.43 14.39
C ARG A 62 12.38 -6.82 13.83
N SER A 63 12.42 -7.83 14.68
CA SER A 63 12.56 -9.24 14.27
C SER A 63 11.19 -9.89 14.04
N ASN A 64 11.18 -11.02 13.34
CA ASN A 64 9.96 -11.77 13.06
C ASN A 64 9.29 -12.18 14.38
N GLN A 65 7.98 -11.96 14.47
CA GLN A 65 7.15 -12.54 15.52
C GLN A 65 6.48 -13.81 14.99
N ASN A 66 6.63 -14.92 15.70
CA ASN A 66 5.98 -16.18 15.33
C ASN A 66 4.45 -16.00 15.35
N GLY A 67 3.78 -16.34 14.24
CA GLY A 67 2.32 -16.28 14.11
C GLY A 67 1.74 -14.93 13.67
N SER A 68 2.56 -13.89 13.46
CA SER A 68 2.09 -12.63 12.89
C SER A 68 1.77 -12.77 11.40
N LYS A 69 0.61 -12.25 10.97
CA LYS A 69 0.27 -12.07 9.55
C LYS A 69 0.87 -10.81 8.94
N VAL A 70 1.40 -9.92 9.77
CA VAL A 70 2.03 -8.66 9.38
C VAL A 70 3.55 -8.81 9.41
N GLU A 71 4.22 -8.19 8.46
CA GLU A 71 5.67 -8.18 8.32
C GLU A 71 6.34 -7.47 9.51
N PRO A 72 7.57 -7.87 9.89
CA PRO A 72 8.32 -7.22 10.96
C PRO A 72 8.79 -5.81 10.57
N LEU A 73 9.16 -4.97 11.55
CA LEU A 73 9.60 -3.59 11.29
C LEU A 73 10.82 -3.51 10.36
N LYS A 74 11.73 -4.50 10.40
CA LYS A 74 12.88 -4.54 9.47
C LYS A 74 12.48 -4.60 8.00
N THR A 75 11.30 -5.16 7.70
CA THR A 75 10.75 -5.24 6.35
C THR A 75 9.93 -4.00 6.05
N LEU A 76 9.10 -3.54 7.01
CA LEU A 76 8.28 -2.33 6.89
C LEU A 76 9.09 -1.06 6.64
N LEU A 77 10.28 -0.96 7.23
CA LEU A 77 11.17 0.19 7.07
C LEU A 77 12.15 0.06 5.90
N GLN A 78 12.20 -1.10 5.24
CA GLN A 78 13.06 -1.32 4.09
C GLN A 78 12.36 -0.87 2.81
N TYR A 79 13.14 -0.55 1.78
CA TYR A 79 12.61 -0.37 0.44
C TYR A 79 11.76 -1.59 0.03
N ALA A 80 10.55 -1.30 -0.43
CA ALA A 80 9.61 -2.26 -0.96
C ALA A 80 9.21 -1.86 -2.39
N GLY A 81 8.60 -2.79 -3.12
CA GLY A 81 8.04 -2.48 -4.43
C GLY A 81 6.83 -1.54 -4.33
N GLY A 82 6.50 -0.86 -5.44
CA GLY A 82 5.37 0.08 -5.50
C GLY A 82 3.98 -0.54 -5.31
N LYS A 83 3.87 -1.87 -5.23
CA LYS A 83 2.60 -2.58 -4.94
C LYS A 83 2.20 -2.53 -3.46
N GLY A 84 3.07 -2.01 -2.59
CA GLY A 84 2.85 -1.97 -1.15
C GLY A 84 3.11 -3.31 -0.48
N MET A 85 2.88 -3.35 0.84
CA MET A 85 3.21 -4.51 1.66
C MET A 85 2.16 -5.61 1.54
N SER A 86 2.59 -6.88 1.47
CA SER A 86 1.71 -8.03 1.21
C SER A 86 0.57 -8.13 2.22
N SER A 87 0.84 -8.00 3.52
CA SER A 87 -0.20 -8.08 4.54
C SER A 87 -1.31 -7.05 4.36
N LEU A 88 -0.97 -5.81 3.98
CA LEU A 88 -1.94 -4.74 3.73
C LEU A 88 -2.72 -4.96 2.44
N VAL A 89 -2.05 -5.42 1.38
CA VAL A 89 -2.68 -5.73 0.10
C VAL A 89 -3.67 -6.88 0.27
N ASP A 90 -3.28 -7.97 0.93
CA ASP A 90 -4.12 -9.13 1.17
C ASP A 90 -5.34 -8.78 2.03
N PHE A 91 -5.14 -7.97 3.08
CA PHE A 91 -6.23 -7.45 3.89
C PHE A 91 -7.21 -6.60 3.05
N THR A 92 -6.70 -5.67 2.26
CA THR A 92 -7.52 -4.80 1.41
C THR A 92 -8.28 -5.60 0.35
N LYS A 93 -7.65 -6.61 -0.26
CA LYS A 93 -8.34 -7.54 -1.17
C LYS A 93 -9.46 -8.30 -0.49
N ALA A 94 -9.20 -8.85 0.70
CA ALA A 94 -10.24 -9.54 1.46
C ALA A 94 -11.42 -8.61 1.77
N LEU A 95 -11.14 -7.36 2.15
CA LEU A 95 -12.16 -6.34 2.42
C LEU A 95 -12.98 -6.00 1.17
N VAL A 96 -12.33 -5.72 0.03
CA VAL A 96 -13.01 -5.43 -1.25
C VAL A 96 -13.89 -6.61 -1.68
N LYS A 97 -13.38 -7.84 -1.54
CA LYS A 97 -14.13 -9.05 -1.88
C LYS A 97 -15.36 -9.23 -0.98
N SER A 98 -15.23 -8.94 0.31
CA SER A 98 -16.33 -9.04 1.28
C SER A 98 -17.40 -7.98 1.06
N SER A 99 -17.00 -6.73 0.80
CA SER A 99 -17.93 -5.59 0.73
C SER A 99 -18.54 -5.37 -0.65
N HIS A 100 -17.76 -5.57 -1.72
CA HIS A 100 -18.15 -5.23 -3.09
C HIS A 100 -18.30 -6.46 -4.00
N ASN A 101 -17.59 -7.56 -3.70
CA ASN A 101 -17.61 -8.81 -4.46
C ASN A 101 -17.53 -8.62 -6.00
N PRO A 102 -16.39 -8.12 -6.52
CA PRO A 102 -16.21 -7.85 -7.95
C PRO A 102 -16.53 -9.07 -8.83
N LYS A 103 -17.23 -8.84 -9.95
CA LYS A 103 -17.76 -9.92 -10.82
C LYS A 103 -16.81 -10.38 -11.94
N TYR A 104 -15.59 -9.87 -11.96
CA TYR A 104 -14.53 -10.27 -12.89
C TYR A 104 -13.34 -10.84 -12.12
N LYS A 105 -12.48 -11.61 -12.81
CA LYS A 105 -11.42 -12.38 -12.14
C LYS A 105 -10.14 -11.57 -11.89
N ASP A 106 -9.77 -10.69 -12.82
CA ASP A 106 -8.44 -10.09 -12.86
C ASP A 106 -8.38 -8.68 -12.24
N TRP A 107 -9.10 -8.47 -11.13
CA TRP A 107 -8.98 -7.23 -10.36
C TRP A 107 -7.81 -7.29 -9.39
N ASP A 108 -7.24 -6.12 -9.12
CA ASP A 108 -6.16 -5.94 -8.14
C ASP A 108 -6.41 -4.69 -7.29
N VAL A 109 -5.62 -4.52 -6.24
CA VAL A 109 -5.62 -3.31 -5.40
C VAL A 109 -4.22 -2.73 -5.37
N VAL A 110 -4.13 -1.41 -5.46
CA VAL A 110 -2.87 -0.68 -5.37
C VAL A 110 -3.01 0.34 -4.24
N PRO A 111 -2.17 0.28 -3.20
CA PRO A 111 -2.19 1.29 -2.14
C PRO A 111 -1.85 2.68 -2.69
N SER A 112 -2.60 3.68 -2.24
CA SER A 112 -2.35 5.10 -2.52
C SER A 112 -2.05 5.85 -1.23
N VAL A 113 -1.57 7.08 -1.36
CA VAL A 113 -1.37 8.01 -0.22
C VAL A 113 -2.65 8.82 0.03
N GLY A 114 -3.82 8.17 -0.14
CA GLY A 114 -5.14 8.77 0.01
C GLY A 114 -5.90 8.95 -1.32
N ASN A 115 -7.10 9.51 -1.21
CA ASN A 115 -8.03 9.63 -2.35
C ASN A 115 -7.58 10.66 -3.39
N THR A 116 -6.97 11.78 -2.98
CA THR A 116 -6.47 12.79 -3.92
C THR A 116 -5.35 12.24 -4.81
N ASP A 117 -4.40 11.51 -4.22
CA ASP A 117 -3.32 10.81 -4.95
C ASP A 117 -3.86 9.69 -5.85
N ALA A 118 -4.83 8.91 -5.36
CA ALA A 118 -5.48 7.87 -6.17
C ALA A 118 -6.23 8.47 -7.37
N LEU A 119 -6.93 9.58 -7.18
CA LEU A 119 -7.64 10.28 -8.24
C LEU A 119 -6.65 10.80 -9.29
N ASN A 120 -5.56 11.46 -8.86
CA ASN A 120 -4.53 11.95 -9.78
C ASN A 120 -3.92 10.82 -10.62
N LYS A 121 -3.59 9.68 -9.99
CA LYS A 121 -3.11 8.48 -10.71
C LYS A 121 -4.10 7.94 -11.74
N ALA A 122 -5.40 8.00 -11.43
CA ALA A 122 -6.42 7.58 -12.38
C ALA A 122 -6.50 8.55 -13.58
N LEU A 123 -6.41 9.86 -13.34
CA LEU A 123 -6.42 10.86 -14.41
C LEU A 123 -5.20 10.69 -15.32
N GLU A 124 -3.99 10.63 -14.75
CA GLU A 124 -2.74 10.42 -15.52
C GLU A 124 -2.72 9.10 -16.31
N LEU A 125 -3.49 8.10 -15.89
CA LEU A 125 -3.56 6.81 -16.58
C LEU A 125 -4.56 6.80 -17.74
N PHE A 126 -5.63 7.61 -17.66
CA PHE A 126 -6.78 7.51 -18.56
C PHE A 126 -7.02 8.74 -19.44
N LEU A 127 -6.39 9.87 -19.14
CA LEU A 127 -6.66 11.15 -19.80
C LEU A 127 -5.37 11.77 -20.33
N ASP A 128 -5.47 12.39 -21.50
CA ASP A 128 -4.48 13.31 -22.04
C ASP A 128 -4.95 14.77 -21.87
N GLU A 129 -4.04 15.72 -22.08
CA GLU A 129 -4.34 17.16 -22.01
C GLU A 129 -5.46 17.54 -23.00
N GLY A 130 -6.50 18.24 -22.52
CA GLY A 130 -7.67 18.63 -23.31
C GLY A 130 -8.80 17.60 -23.37
N ASP A 131 -8.65 16.41 -22.77
CA ASP A 131 -9.74 15.44 -22.66
C ASP A 131 -10.88 15.97 -21.77
N SER A 132 -12.10 15.59 -22.13
CA SER A 132 -13.29 15.95 -21.35
C SER A 132 -13.67 14.85 -20.37
N ILE A 133 -13.95 15.23 -19.12
CA ILE A 133 -14.45 14.33 -18.08
C ILE A 133 -15.90 14.63 -17.71
N LEU A 134 -16.63 13.58 -17.33
CA LEU A 134 -17.96 13.74 -16.75
C LEU A 134 -17.86 13.90 -15.23
N VAL A 135 -18.41 14.98 -14.71
CA VAL A 135 -18.47 15.26 -13.27
C VAL A 135 -19.92 15.57 -12.85
N CYS A 136 -20.27 15.23 -11.61
CA CYS A 136 -21.55 15.65 -11.04
C CYS A 136 -21.62 17.18 -10.95
N GLU A 137 -22.80 17.75 -11.20
CA GLU A 137 -23.06 19.21 -11.06
C GLU A 137 -22.58 19.74 -9.69
N TRP A 138 -22.86 18.96 -8.65
CA TRP A 138 -22.38 19.21 -7.29
C TRP A 138 -21.36 18.13 -6.95
N THR A 139 -20.08 18.50 -7.00
CA THR A 139 -18.96 17.59 -6.73
C THR A 139 -17.99 18.16 -5.70
N TYR A 140 -17.08 17.32 -5.21
CA TYR A 140 -16.07 17.70 -4.24
C TYR A 140 -15.09 18.73 -4.82
N PRO A 141 -14.98 19.95 -4.24
CA PRO A 141 -14.16 21.02 -4.84
C PRO A 141 -12.68 20.67 -5.04
N ALA A 142 -12.09 19.88 -4.14
CA ALA A 142 -10.68 19.49 -4.30
C ALA A 142 -10.48 18.45 -5.43
N ALA A 143 -11.52 17.70 -5.82
CA ALA A 143 -11.46 16.89 -7.03
C ALA A 143 -11.36 17.78 -8.27
N ILE A 144 -12.11 18.89 -8.33
CA ILE A 144 -12.04 19.87 -9.43
C ILE A 144 -10.63 20.45 -9.57
N GLN A 145 -10.01 20.82 -8.45
CA GLN A 145 -8.63 21.31 -8.44
C GLN A 145 -7.65 20.26 -8.96
N THR A 146 -7.89 18.97 -8.65
CA THR A 146 -7.09 17.87 -9.16
C THR A 146 -7.24 17.76 -10.69
N PHE A 147 -8.46 17.83 -11.20
CA PHE A 147 -8.74 17.80 -12.65
C PHE A 147 -8.03 18.92 -13.41
N HIS A 148 -8.18 20.16 -12.94
CA HIS A 148 -7.54 21.31 -13.57
C HIS A 148 -6.00 21.26 -13.56
N SER A 149 -5.41 20.50 -12.62
CA SER A 149 -3.96 20.34 -12.54
C SER A 149 -3.43 19.31 -13.54
N SER A 150 -4.29 18.43 -14.06
CA SER A 150 -3.91 17.34 -14.97
C SER A 150 -3.97 17.74 -16.45
N GLY A 151 -4.58 18.87 -16.81
CA GLY A 151 -4.70 19.38 -18.19
C GLY A 151 -6.15 19.59 -18.61
#